data_AF-A0A7L1FG49-F1
#
_entry.id   AF-A0A7L1FG49-F1
#
_cell.length_a   1.000
_cell.length_b   1.000
_cell.length_c   1.000
_cell.angle_alpha   90.00
_cell.angle_beta   90.00
_cell.angle_gamma   90.00
#
_symmetry.space_group_name_H-M   'P 1'
#
loop_
_entity.id
_entity.type
_entity.pdbx_description
1 polymer ?
#
loop_
_entity_poly.entity_id
_entity_poly.type
_entity_poly.pdbx_seq_one_letter_code
_entity_poly.pdbx_strand_id
1 'polypeptide(L)'
;EGAALATGGTRRGIVVSTLAEARFFAAGGFDDILYAFPVPRWRLAECSELAQRLQEFQVLLDSRQGLEMLLHTPLPGVKRWLVWLKLDCGNARAGIRPTDPEALELARGIAQGSPELVTLVGVYAHCGN
;
A
#
# COMPACT_ATOMS: atom_id res chain seq x y z
N GLU A 1 -8.71 3.27 21.70
CA GLU A 1 -10.07 3.86 21.57
C GLU A 1 -10.20 4.85 20.42
N GLY A 2 -9.26 5.79 20.21
CA GLY A 2 -9.33 6.81 19.14
C GLY A 2 -9.63 6.27 17.72
N ALA A 3 -8.99 5.19 17.29
CA ALA A 3 -9.26 4.59 15.98
C ALA A 3 -10.67 3.96 15.87
N ALA A 4 -11.22 3.43 16.98
CA ALA A 4 -12.59 2.92 16.98
C ALA A 4 -13.59 4.07 16.82
N LEU A 5 -13.34 5.21 17.45
CA LEU A 5 -14.16 6.42 17.26
C LEU A 5 -14.06 6.93 15.82
N ALA A 6 -12.85 7.06 15.28
CA ALA A 6 -12.64 7.54 13.90
C ALA A 6 -13.29 6.64 12.83
N THR A 7 -13.37 5.34 13.10
CA THR A 7 -13.99 4.36 12.20
C THR A 7 -15.48 4.11 12.48
N GLY A 8 -16.10 4.86 13.40
CA GLY A 8 -17.50 4.65 13.80
C GLY A 8 -17.77 3.26 14.39
N GLY A 9 -16.75 2.65 15.01
CA GLY A 9 -16.82 1.32 15.61
C GLY A 9 -16.59 0.16 14.64
N THR A 10 -16.50 0.40 13.33
CA THR A 10 -16.34 -0.67 12.32
C THR A 10 -14.97 -1.35 12.37
N ARG A 11 -13.95 -0.64 12.87
CA ARG A 11 -12.55 -1.07 12.85
C ARG A 11 -12.04 -1.41 11.44
N ARG A 12 -12.56 -0.75 10.40
CA ARG A 12 -12.07 -0.87 9.02
C ARG A 12 -11.75 0.50 8.43
N GLY A 13 -10.89 0.53 7.41
CA GLY A 13 -10.61 1.72 6.62
C GLY A 13 -9.72 2.70 7.38
N ILE A 14 -8.51 2.26 7.72
CA ILE A 14 -7.53 3.11 8.40
C ILE A 14 -6.24 3.25 7.60
N VAL A 15 -5.57 4.38 7.81
CA VAL A 15 -4.25 4.64 7.26
C VAL A 15 -3.25 4.67 8.41
N VAL A 16 -2.15 3.94 8.26
CA VAL A 16 -1.06 3.88 9.24
C VAL A 16 0.25 4.36 8.62
N SER A 17 1.10 4.94 9.46
CA SER A 17 2.39 5.50 9.08
C SER A 17 3.55 4.54 9.34
N THR A 18 3.34 3.51 10.16
CA THR A 18 4.37 2.49 10.46
C THR A 18 3.79 1.07 10.44
N LEU A 19 4.67 0.09 10.23
CA LEU A 19 4.29 -1.33 10.37
C LEU A 19 4.05 -1.75 11.83
N ALA A 20 4.58 -1.00 12.80
CA ALA A 20 4.25 -1.18 14.21
C ALA A 20 2.78 -0.86 14.47
N GLU A 21 2.28 0.26 13.93
CA GLU A 21 0.86 0.62 13.96
C GLU A 21 0.02 -0.42 13.21
N ALA A 22 0.43 -0.83 12.00
CA ALA A 22 -0.27 -1.86 11.24
C ALA A 22 -0.47 -3.15 12.06
N ARG A 23 0.60 -3.64 12.71
CA ARG A 23 0.53 -4.82 13.58
C ARG A 23 -0.36 -4.61 14.79
N PHE A 24 -0.25 -3.44 15.42
CA PHE A 24 -1.05 -3.08 16.60
C PHE A 24 -2.54 -3.08 16.28
N PHE A 25 -2.95 -2.39 15.22
CA PHE A 25 -4.36 -2.31 14.82
C PHE A 25 -4.89 -3.66 14.34
N ALA A 26 -4.11 -4.39 13.55
CA ALA A 26 -4.49 -5.73 13.13
C ALA A 26 -4.66 -6.71 14.31
N ALA A 27 -3.80 -6.63 15.34
CA ALA A 27 -3.98 -7.39 16.57
C ALA A 27 -5.22 -6.94 17.38
N GLY A 28 -5.61 -5.67 17.27
CA GLY A 28 -6.83 -5.10 17.82
C GLY A 28 -8.12 -5.42 17.04
N GLY A 29 -8.02 -6.27 16.00
CA GLY A 29 -9.14 -6.69 15.16
C GLY A 29 -9.54 -5.66 14.10
N PHE A 30 -8.63 -4.76 13.71
CA PHE A 30 -8.83 -3.93 12.53
C PHE A 30 -8.44 -4.68 11.26
N ASP A 31 -9.13 -4.37 10.17
CA ASP A 31 -8.82 -4.79 8.80
C ASP A 31 -8.92 -3.57 7.86
N ASP A 32 -8.69 -3.75 6.56
CA ASP A 32 -8.65 -2.64 5.61
C ASP A 32 -7.68 -1.53 6.08
N ILE A 33 -6.39 -1.90 6.07
CA ILE A 33 -5.29 -1.10 6.61
C ILE A 33 -4.35 -0.75 5.47
N LEU A 34 -4.23 0.56 5.19
CA LEU A 34 -3.24 1.10 4.27
C LEU A 34 -1.98 1.53 5.02
N TYR A 35 -0.85 0.90 4.70
CA TYR A 35 0.47 1.41 5.09
C TYR A 35 0.89 2.54 4.14
N ALA A 36 0.72 3.79 4.57
CA ALA A 36 0.90 4.98 3.74
C ALA A 36 2.37 5.43 3.61
N PHE A 37 3.25 4.49 3.33
CA PHE A 37 4.66 4.74 3.03
C PHE A 37 5.12 3.79 1.91
N PRO A 38 5.88 4.26 0.90
CA PRO A 38 6.41 3.39 -0.14
C PRO A 38 7.17 2.21 0.46
N VAL A 39 6.79 0.98 0.10
CA VAL A 39 7.32 -0.23 0.77
C VAL A 39 8.82 -0.32 0.58
N PRO A 40 9.62 -0.30 1.67
CA PRO A 40 11.05 -0.51 1.54
C PRO A 40 11.37 -2.02 1.54
N ARG A 41 12.38 -2.40 0.75
CA ARG A 41 12.79 -3.82 0.57
C ARG A 41 13.03 -4.57 1.87
N TRP A 42 13.68 -3.95 2.85
CA TRP A 42 14.01 -4.57 4.14
C TRP A 42 12.80 -4.82 5.04
N ARG A 43 11.60 -4.33 4.67
CA ARG A 43 10.34 -4.55 5.39
C ARG A 43 9.31 -5.38 4.65
N LEU A 44 9.66 -5.87 3.47
CA LEU A 44 8.75 -6.62 2.62
C LEU A 44 8.22 -7.90 3.28
N ALA A 45 9.06 -8.58 4.08
CA ALA A 45 8.65 -9.76 4.84
C ALA A 45 7.52 -9.43 5.83
N GLU A 46 7.66 -8.37 6.62
CA GLU A 46 6.60 -7.90 7.54
C GLU A 46 5.33 -7.48 6.81
N CYS A 47 5.45 -6.84 5.64
CA CYS A 47 4.31 -6.51 4.79
C CYS A 47 3.59 -7.77 4.29
N SER A 48 4.34 -8.81 3.91
CA SER A 48 3.78 -10.09 3.43
C SER A 48 3.04 -10.81 4.55
N GLU A 49 3.60 -10.85 5.76
CA GLU A 49 2.93 -11.42 6.94
C GLU A 49 1.60 -10.71 7.23
N LEU A 50 1.57 -9.38 7.18
CA LEU A 50 0.35 -8.60 7.36
C LEU A 50 -0.68 -8.86 6.24
N ALA A 51 -0.24 -8.92 4.99
CA ALA A 51 -1.10 -9.23 3.85
C ALA A 51 -1.67 -10.65 3.89
N GLN A 52 -0.91 -11.61 4.44
CA GLN A 52 -1.40 -12.96 4.67
C GLN A 52 -2.46 -13.00 5.77
N ARG A 53 -2.29 -12.22 6.85
CA ARG A 53 -3.19 -12.20 8.00
C ARG A 53 -4.48 -11.43 7.77
N LEU A 54 -4.41 -10.25 7.14
CA LEU A 54 -5.55 -9.36 6.93
C LEU A 54 -6.30 -9.68 5.64
N GLN A 55 -7.58 -9.35 5.56
CA GLN A 55 -8.32 -9.43 4.30
C GLN A 55 -7.84 -8.36 3.31
N GLU A 56 -7.59 -7.15 3.81
CA GLU A 56 -7.20 -5.99 3.01
C GLU A 56 -6.01 -5.25 3.67
N PHE A 57 -4.80 -5.77 3.48
CA PHE A 57 -3.58 -5.00 3.75
C PHE A 57 -3.10 -4.35 2.46
N GLN A 58 -3.00 -3.02 2.48
CA GLN A 58 -2.72 -2.22 1.30
C GLN A 58 -1.39 -1.48 1.46
N VAL A 59 -0.66 -1.32 0.36
CA VAL A 59 0.69 -0.75 0.36
C VAL A 59 0.86 0.34 -0.70
N LEU A 60 1.80 1.25 -0.48
CA LEU A 60 2.21 2.23 -1.48
C LEU A 60 3.47 1.79 -2.24
N LEU A 61 3.56 2.18 -3.50
CA LEU A 61 4.82 2.27 -4.24
C LEU A 61 4.80 3.47 -5.18
N ASP A 62 5.98 3.91 -5.62
CA ASP A 62 6.17 5.06 -6.50
C ASP A 62 7.26 4.84 -7.55
N SER A 63 7.75 3.61 -7.69
CA SER A 63 8.84 3.28 -8.61
C SER A 63 8.67 1.89 -9.22
N ARG A 64 9.26 1.70 -10.41
CA ARG A 64 9.30 0.39 -11.09
C ARG A 64 10.04 -0.66 -10.25
N GLN A 65 11.10 -0.27 -9.55
CA GLN A 65 11.83 -1.16 -8.65
C GLN A 65 10.94 -1.64 -7.50
N GLY A 66 10.07 -0.77 -6.97
CA GLY A 66 9.06 -1.14 -5.99
C GLY A 66 8.07 -2.18 -6.53
N LEU A 67 7.60 -2.00 -7.77
CA LEU A 67 6.72 -2.97 -8.43
C LEU A 67 7.43 -4.32 -8.64
N GLU A 68 8.64 -4.31 -9.22
CA GLU A 68 9.44 -5.52 -9.44
C GLU A 68 9.66 -6.28 -8.13
N MET A 69 9.95 -5.59 -7.03
CA MET A 69 10.10 -6.20 -5.72
C MET A 69 8.84 -6.96 -5.27
N LEU A 70 7.64 -6.40 -5.48
CA LEU A 70 6.38 -7.09 -5.13
C LEU A 70 6.14 -8.30 -6.04
N LEU A 71 6.44 -8.19 -7.34
CA LEU A 71 6.29 -9.29 -8.29
C LEU A 71 7.21 -10.48 -7.97
N HIS A 72 8.43 -10.22 -7.49
CA HIS A 72 9.36 -11.26 -7.05
C HIS A 72 9.03 -11.85 -5.67
N THR A 73 8.05 -11.29 -4.96
CA THR A 73 7.62 -11.76 -3.64
C THR A 73 6.09 -11.95 -3.64
N PRO A 74 5.58 -12.93 -4.40
CA PRO A 74 4.15 -13.18 -4.49
C PRO A 74 3.58 -13.57 -3.12
N LEU A 75 2.34 -13.15 -2.85
CA LEU A 75 1.61 -13.60 -1.67
C LEU A 75 1.11 -15.04 -1.88
N PRO A 76 1.03 -15.85 -0.81
CA PRO A 76 0.57 -17.23 -0.94
C PRO A 76 -0.93 -17.32 -1.25
N GLY A 77 -1.31 -18.42 -1.91
CA GLY A 77 -2.71 -18.71 -2.26
C GLY A 77 -3.23 -17.82 -3.39
N VAL A 78 -4.48 -17.37 -3.27
CA VAL A 78 -5.15 -16.51 -4.26
C VAL A 78 -5.02 -15.01 -3.96
N LYS A 79 -4.20 -14.65 -2.96
CA LYS A 79 -4.03 -13.26 -2.54
C LYS A 79 -3.13 -12.49 -3.50
N ARG A 80 -3.40 -11.19 -3.62
CA ARG A 80 -2.67 -10.24 -4.44
C ARG A 80 -2.23 -9.08 -3.58
N TRP A 81 -1.11 -8.46 -3.93
CA TRP A 81 -0.74 -7.19 -3.33
C TRP A 81 -1.75 -6.11 -3.73
N LEU A 82 -2.36 -5.47 -2.73
CA LEU A 82 -3.24 -4.32 -2.92
C LEU A 82 -2.37 -3.05 -2.93
N VAL A 83 -2.16 -2.48 -4.12
CA VAL A 83 -1.17 -1.43 -4.35
C VAL A 83 -1.85 -0.12 -4.70
N TRP A 84 -1.39 0.95 -4.06
CA TRP A 84 -1.65 2.32 -4.49
C TRP A 84 -0.41 2.94 -5.09
N LEU A 85 -0.57 3.64 -6.22
CA LEU A 85 0.49 4.47 -6.78
C LEU A 85 0.57 5.80 -6.02
N LYS A 86 1.68 6.03 -5.33
CA LYS A 86 1.92 7.27 -4.60
C LYS A 86 2.32 8.38 -5.57
N LEU A 87 1.57 9.48 -5.55
CA LEU A 87 1.82 10.67 -6.34
C LEU A 87 2.48 11.77 -5.51
N ASP A 88 3.44 12.46 -6.14
CA ASP A 88 3.94 13.76 -5.68
C ASP A 88 3.26 14.88 -6.47
N CYS A 89 2.31 15.56 -5.83
CA CYS A 89 1.57 16.69 -6.38
C CYS A 89 2.14 18.05 -5.94
N GLY A 90 3.42 18.11 -5.57
CA GLY A 90 4.10 19.34 -5.12
C GLY A 90 4.55 19.31 -3.66
N ASN A 91 4.47 18.17 -2.99
CA ASN A 91 4.95 18.01 -1.60
C ASN A 91 6.45 17.69 -1.54
N ALA A 92 7.04 17.17 -2.63
CA ALA A 92 8.48 16.90 -2.76
C ALA A 92 9.06 15.98 -1.67
N ARG A 93 8.26 15.02 -1.18
CA ARG A 93 8.64 14.08 -0.12
C ARG A 93 8.80 12.64 -0.61
N ALA A 94 7.80 12.14 -1.32
CA ALA A 94 7.74 10.80 -1.90
C ALA A 94 6.62 10.78 -2.96
N GLY A 95 6.69 9.83 -3.88
CA GLY A 95 5.76 9.72 -4.99
C GLY A 95 6.36 10.12 -6.32
N ILE A 96 5.80 9.54 -7.38
CA ILE A 96 6.09 9.93 -8.75
C ILE A 96 5.23 11.12 -9.13
N ARG A 97 5.79 12.08 -9.88
CA ARG A 97 5.01 13.24 -10.34
C ARG A 97 3.97 12.78 -11.37
N PRO A 98 2.72 13.25 -11.30
CA PRO A 98 1.67 12.82 -12.23
C PRO A 98 1.95 13.26 -13.68
N THR A 99 2.76 14.30 -13.89
CA THR A 99 3.19 14.77 -15.21
C THR A 99 4.40 14.01 -15.76
N ASP A 100 5.01 13.14 -14.97
CA ASP A 100 6.10 12.28 -15.42
C ASP A 100 5.50 11.17 -16.30
N PRO A 101 5.96 10.98 -17.55
CA PRO A 101 5.48 9.89 -18.39
C PRO A 101 5.60 8.52 -17.71
N GLU A 102 6.61 8.32 -16.86
CA GLU A 102 6.78 7.07 -16.10
C GLU A 102 5.63 6.81 -15.12
N ALA A 103 4.88 7.83 -14.67
CA ALA A 103 3.75 7.62 -13.76
C ALA A 103 2.63 6.81 -14.41
N LEU A 104 2.32 7.10 -15.68
CA LEU A 104 1.30 6.38 -16.43
C LEU A 104 1.77 4.97 -16.76
N GLU A 105 3.03 4.81 -17.16
CA GLU A 105 3.61 3.48 -17.44
C GLU A 105 3.65 2.61 -16.18
N LEU A 106 4.02 3.19 -15.03
CA LEU A 106 3.99 2.48 -13.77
C LEU A 106 2.56 2.09 -13.36
N ALA A 107 1.59 2.99 -13.52
CA ALA A 107 0.18 2.68 -13.25
C ALA A 107 -0.33 1.52 -14.13
N ARG A 108 0.00 1.53 -15.43
CA ARG A 108 -0.31 0.41 -16.35
C ARG A 108 0.39 -0.88 -15.91
N GLY A 109 1.67 -0.80 -15.54
CA GLY A 109 2.44 -1.93 -15.04
C GLY A 109 1.80 -2.60 -13.82
N ILE A 110 1.33 -1.80 -12.84
CA ILE A 110 0.64 -2.33 -11.66
C ILE A 110 -0.72 -2.94 -12.05
N ALA A 111 -1.49 -2.28 -12.92
CA ALA A 111 -2.85 -2.70 -13.24
C ALA A 111 -2.94 -3.90 -14.18
N GLN A 112 -1.99 -4.03 -15.12
CA GLN A 112 -2.10 -4.92 -16.28
C GLN A 112 -0.92 -5.88 -16.43
N GLY A 113 0.22 -5.62 -15.81
CA GLY A 113 1.44 -6.41 -16.00
C GLY A 113 1.36 -7.83 -15.41
N SER A 114 0.82 -7.95 -14.20
CA SER A 114 0.65 -9.23 -13.50
C SER A 114 -0.58 -9.20 -12.57
N PRO A 115 -1.80 -9.09 -13.14
CA PRO A 115 -3.05 -8.90 -12.38
C PRO A 115 -3.39 -10.06 -11.41
N GLU A 116 -2.72 -11.19 -11.55
CA GLU A 116 -2.76 -12.35 -10.65
C GLU A 116 -1.87 -12.21 -9.41
N LEU A 117 -0.91 -11.28 -9.41
CA LEU A 117 0.02 -11.04 -8.30
C LEU A 117 -0.21 -9.70 -7.60
N VAL A 118 -0.59 -8.68 -8.35
CA VAL A 118 -0.77 -7.30 -7.89
C VAL A 118 -2.10 -6.74 -8.38
N THR A 119 -2.63 -5.76 -7.67
CA THR A 119 -3.84 -5.03 -8.08
C THR A 119 -3.63 -3.55 -7.81
N LEU A 120 -3.85 -2.73 -8.82
CA LEU A 120 -3.91 -1.28 -8.65
C LEU A 120 -5.26 -0.94 -7.98
N VAL A 121 -5.23 -0.60 -6.70
CA VAL A 121 -6.40 -0.12 -5.96
C VAL A 121 -6.74 1.30 -6.36
N GLY A 122 -5.71 2.15 -6.52
CA GLY A 122 -5.89 3.55 -6.89
C GLY A 122 -4.60 4.36 -6.83
N VAL A 123 -4.77 5.67 -6.79
CA VAL A 123 -3.68 6.64 -6.62
C VAL A 123 -3.80 7.32 -5.25
N TYR A 124 -2.67 7.60 -4.61
CA TYR A 124 -2.63 8.24 -3.29
C TYR A 124 -1.75 9.49 -3.34
N ALA A 125 -2.30 10.65 -2.95
CA ALA A 125 -1.54 11.89 -2.79
C ALA A 125 -1.69 12.41 -1.36
N HIS A 126 -0.69 13.13 -0.87
CA HIS A 126 -0.77 13.82 0.42
C HIS A 126 -0.19 15.22 0.28
N CYS A 127 -1.04 16.23 0.43
CA CYS A 127 -0.72 17.65 0.36
C CYS A 127 -0.30 18.14 1.75
N GLY A 128 0.93 17.82 2.15
CA GLY A 128 1.50 18.26 3.43
C GLY A 128 2.30 19.57 3.34
N ASN A 129 2.33 20.17 2.15
CA ASN A 129 2.93 21.46 1.82
C ASN A 129 2.03 22.64 2.21
#